data_AF-A0AAV0UVP5-F1
#
_entry.id   AF-A0AAV0UVP5-F1
#
_cell.length_a   1.000
_cell.length_b   1.000
_cell.length_c   1.000
_cell.angle_alpha   90.00
_cell.angle_beta   90.00
_cell.angle_gamma   90.00
#
_symmetry.space_group_name_H-M   'P 1'
#
loop_
_entity.id
_entity.type
_entity.pdbx_description
1 polymer ?
#
loop_
_entity_poly.entity_id
_entity_poly.type
_entity_poly.pdbx_seq_one_letter_code
_entity_poly.pdbx_strand_id
1 'polypeptide(L)'
;MERLLLQVQETQKVLQKPESDWSDRCASIKDIATAVESLRQLEDYKDVVQLLLSLSRDIGLQISAIRSKLVKNVCEDLIRIVIVTGRDFREMANVLLPSIIGTSKNTSAAIRHPGAKLLSKLSEKVRYDLAIVRKIYENAMQAKTCVLILEQLRIVFVYWSDEEVLPWDSDILEMVRLGLNGQHNNVRKAARDVLCRFSSRWSERVDELREMLSDQAKALLVQEQRDSSLAAAIMKKHPELVTKLEALSRNRASFAQSRFRLRKSVQNTEIHMSATPSLQLEQQEVLEQKPSSSGRKRREDQ
;
A
#
# COMPACT_ATOMS: atom_id res chain seq x y z
N MET A 1 33.83 12.93 6.97
CA MET A 1 32.88 13.68 7.81
C MET A 1 32.77 15.15 7.42
N GLU A 2 33.86 15.92 7.33
CA GLU A 2 33.81 17.36 6.97
C GLU A 2 33.06 17.65 5.65
N ARG A 3 33.31 16.87 4.60
CA ARG A 3 32.55 16.98 3.33
C ARG A 3 31.04 16.82 3.52
N LEU A 4 30.60 15.88 4.36
CA LEU A 4 29.19 15.67 4.64
C LEU A 4 28.59 16.86 5.40
N LEU A 5 29.32 17.40 6.37
CA LEU A 5 28.89 18.59 7.12
C LEU A 5 28.66 19.78 6.18
N LEU A 6 29.59 20.05 5.26
CA LEU A 6 29.41 21.10 4.25
C LEU A 6 28.19 20.84 3.37
N GLN A 7 28.02 19.60 2.89
CA GLN A 7 26.86 19.22 2.09
C GLN A 7 25.53 19.42 2.83
N VAL A 8 25.50 19.10 4.13
CA VAL A 8 24.32 19.31 5.00
C VAL A 8 24.00 20.80 5.09
N GLN A 9 24.99 21.65 5.34
CA GLN A 9 24.79 23.10 5.41
C GLN A 9 24.32 23.70 4.09
N GLU A 10 24.87 23.26 2.96
CA GLU A 10 24.43 23.70 1.63
C GLU A 10 23.00 23.26 1.33
N THR A 11 22.69 22.00 1.63
CA THR A 11 21.33 21.46 1.47
C THR A 11 20.33 22.23 2.32
N GLN A 12 20.68 22.53 3.57
CA GLN A 12 19.83 23.33 4.46
C GLN A 12 19.50 24.68 3.85
N LYS A 13 20.50 25.38 3.29
CA LYS A 13 20.30 26.67 2.62
C LYS A 13 19.36 26.57 1.42
N VAL A 14 19.42 25.49 0.64
CA VAL A 14 18.53 25.28 -0.52
C VAL A 14 17.11 24.94 -0.08
N LEU A 15 16.94 24.10 0.94
CA LEU A 15 15.61 23.69 1.39
C LEU A 15 14.85 24.81 2.10
N GLN A 16 15.55 25.72 2.79
CA GLN A 16 14.96 26.84 3.52
C GLN A 16 14.61 28.03 2.62
N LYS A 17 15.17 28.10 1.40
CA LYS A 17 14.84 29.15 0.42
C LYS A 17 13.49 28.87 -0.24
N PRO A 18 12.47 29.73 -0.05
CA PRO A 18 11.15 29.53 -0.66
C PRO A 18 11.22 29.50 -2.19
N GLU A 19 12.07 30.36 -2.77
CA GLU A 19 12.25 30.54 -4.22
C GLU A 19 13.06 29.42 -4.91
N SER A 20 13.69 28.53 -4.14
CA SER A 20 14.48 27.44 -4.73
C SER A 20 13.58 26.49 -5.52
N ASP A 21 14.01 26.16 -6.73
CA ASP A 21 13.25 25.24 -7.58
C ASP A 21 13.21 23.85 -6.96
N TRP A 22 12.12 23.13 -7.21
CA TRP A 22 11.94 21.76 -6.72
C TRP A 22 13.06 20.83 -7.21
N SER A 23 13.64 21.10 -8.40
CA SER A 23 14.72 20.29 -8.96
C SER A 23 16.04 20.51 -8.21
N ASP A 24 16.33 21.75 -7.78
CA ASP A 24 17.48 22.07 -6.93
C ASP A 24 17.36 21.39 -5.56
N ARG A 25 16.15 21.37 -4.99
CA ARG A 25 15.87 20.64 -3.73
C ARG A 25 16.09 19.14 -3.89
N CYS A 26 15.66 18.55 -5.02
CA CYS A 26 15.95 17.15 -5.33
C CYS A 26 17.46 16.90 -5.45
N ALA A 27 18.17 17.74 -6.19
CA ALA A 27 19.61 17.60 -6.41
C ALA A 27 20.37 17.65 -5.08
N SER A 28 20.04 18.62 -4.21
CA SER A 28 20.70 18.77 -2.91
C SER A 28 20.51 17.53 -2.01
N ILE A 29 19.29 16.97 -1.95
CA ILE A 29 19.02 15.75 -1.17
C ILE A 29 19.71 14.52 -1.78
N LYS A 30 19.79 14.45 -3.12
CA LYS A 30 20.53 13.40 -3.83
C LYS A 30 22.03 13.45 -3.54
N ASP A 31 22.59 14.65 -3.43
CA ASP A 31 24.00 14.85 -3.09
C ASP A 31 24.30 14.40 -1.66
N ILE A 32 23.39 14.65 -0.72
CA ILE A 32 23.45 14.08 0.63
C ILE A 32 23.46 12.55 0.59
N ALA A 33 22.53 11.94 -0.15
CA ALA A 33 22.47 10.48 -0.25
C ALA A 33 23.79 9.90 -0.82
N THR A 34 24.36 10.56 -1.83
CA THR A 34 25.64 10.18 -2.43
C THR A 34 26.81 10.36 -1.45
N ALA A 35 26.81 11.43 -0.67
CA ALA A 35 27.82 11.66 0.37
C ALA A 35 27.76 10.57 1.45
N VAL A 36 26.56 10.22 1.94
CA VAL A 36 26.37 9.13 2.91
C VAL A 36 26.83 7.79 2.34
N GLU A 37 26.47 7.47 1.11
CA GLU A 37 26.91 6.23 0.44
C GLU A 37 28.44 6.15 0.24
N SER A 38 29.13 7.28 0.17
CA SER A 38 30.61 7.29 0.08
C SER A 38 31.29 6.93 1.40
N LEU A 39 30.55 6.97 2.52
CA LEU A 39 31.04 6.65 3.88
C LEU A 39 30.86 5.16 4.24
N ARG A 40 30.72 4.25 3.25
CA ARG A 40 30.37 2.81 3.41
C ARG A 40 31.28 1.96 4.31
N GLN A 41 32.39 2.50 4.83
CA GLN A 41 33.36 1.79 5.66
C GLN A 41 33.34 2.20 7.14
N LEU A 42 32.33 2.95 7.58
CA LEU A 42 32.18 3.28 8.99
C LEU A 42 31.61 2.10 9.78
N GLU A 43 32.06 1.93 11.02
CA GLU A 43 31.54 0.92 11.95
C GLU A 43 30.12 1.25 12.41
N ASP A 44 29.82 2.53 12.62
CA ASP A 44 28.46 3.04 12.85
C ASP A 44 28.24 4.39 12.14
N TYR A 45 26.97 4.75 12.00
CA TYR A 45 26.52 5.97 11.32
C TYR A 45 25.86 6.98 12.27
N LYS A 46 26.08 6.88 13.58
CA LYS A 46 25.38 7.74 14.55
C LYS A 46 25.70 9.22 14.33
N ASP A 47 26.98 9.56 14.19
CA ASP A 47 27.41 10.94 13.93
C ASP A 47 26.90 11.45 12.58
N VAL A 48 26.83 10.57 11.57
CA VAL A 48 26.26 10.88 10.25
C VAL A 48 24.79 11.23 10.39
N VAL A 49 24.01 10.40 11.08
CA VAL A 49 22.57 10.65 11.28
C VAL A 49 22.34 11.88 12.17
N GLN A 50 23.19 12.12 13.16
CA GLN A 50 23.12 13.31 14.01
C GLN A 50 23.26 14.59 13.19
N LEU A 51 24.15 14.60 12.18
CA LEU A 51 24.25 15.73 11.26
C LEU A 51 22.98 15.88 10.41
N LEU A 52 22.45 14.77 9.88
CA LEU A 52 21.24 14.76 9.04
C LEU A 52 19.97 15.18 9.80
N LEU A 53 19.91 14.99 11.12
CA LEU A 53 18.76 15.37 11.94
C LEU A 53 18.43 16.85 11.84
N SER A 54 19.43 17.72 11.63
CA SER A 54 19.24 19.15 11.38
C SER A 54 18.37 19.46 10.16
N LEU A 55 18.29 18.55 9.19
CA LEU A 55 17.50 18.67 7.95
C LEU A 55 16.11 18.03 8.08
N SER A 56 15.81 17.34 9.18
CA SER A 56 14.60 16.52 9.34
C SER A 56 13.31 17.26 9.04
N ARG A 57 13.15 18.47 9.59
CA ARG A 57 11.98 19.32 9.36
C ARG A 57 11.84 19.68 7.88
N ASP A 58 12.92 20.13 7.26
CA ASP A 58 12.93 20.63 5.89
C ASP A 58 12.69 19.50 4.88
N ILE A 59 13.26 18.32 5.14
CA ILE A 59 12.98 17.08 4.39
C ILE A 59 11.52 16.65 4.57
N GLY A 60 11.00 16.71 5.79
CA GLY A 60 9.59 16.40 6.08
C GLY A 60 8.61 17.28 5.30
N LEU A 61 8.95 18.55 5.05
CA LEU A 61 8.19 19.43 4.17
C LEU A 61 8.25 18.98 2.70
N GLN A 62 9.41 18.51 2.22
CA GLN A 62 9.53 18.01 0.84
C GLN A 62 8.74 16.71 0.62
N ILE A 63 8.72 15.80 1.59
CA ILE A 63 7.89 14.57 1.55
C ILE A 63 6.40 14.92 1.48
N SER A 64 6.01 16.01 2.12
CA SER A 64 4.62 16.49 2.18
C SER A 64 4.22 17.37 0.99
N ALA A 65 5.12 17.59 0.02
CA ALA A 65 4.86 18.47 -1.10
C ALA A 65 3.80 17.93 -2.06
N ILE A 66 3.12 18.83 -2.76
CA ILE A 66 2.09 18.48 -3.76
C ILE A 66 2.68 17.91 -5.07
N ARG A 67 3.96 18.18 -5.34
CA ARG A 67 4.62 17.79 -6.59
C ARG A 67 5.11 16.34 -6.48
N SER A 68 4.39 15.42 -7.12
CA SER A 68 4.67 13.97 -7.04
C SER A 68 6.10 13.58 -7.41
N LYS A 69 6.71 14.23 -8.42
CA LYS A 69 8.08 13.95 -8.84
C LYS A 69 9.12 14.32 -7.77
N LEU A 70 8.91 15.43 -7.06
CA LEU A 70 9.74 15.82 -5.90
C LEU A 70 9.62 14.78 -4.79
N VAL A 71 8.39 14.46 -4.37
CA VAL A 71 8.15 13.44 -3.31
C VAL A 71 8.79 12.11 -3.68
N LYS A 72 8.63 11.67 -4.94
CA LYS A 72 9.24 10.43 -5.43
C LYS A 72 10.76 10.44 -5.26
N ASN A 73 11.43 11.47 -5.78
CA ASN A 73 12.89 11.56 -5.74
C ASN A 73 13.40 11.62 -4.28
N VAL A 74 12.77 12.44 -3.42
CA VAL A 74 13.13 12.53 -2.01
C VAL A 74 12.97 11.20 -1.29
N CYS A 75 11.87 10.48 -1.51
CA CYS A 75 11.69 9.15 -0.93
C CYS A 75 12.73 8.14 -1.44
N GLU A 76 13.10 8.20 -2.73
CA GLU A 76 14.13 7.32 -3.31
C GLU A 76 15.53 7.60 -2.72
N ASP A 77 15.89 8.88 -2.52
CA ASP A 77 17.16 9.26 -1.90
C ASP A 77 17.20 8.94 -0.39
N LEU A 78 16.08 9.09 0.32
CA LEU A 78 15.99 8.63 1.71
C LEU A 78 16.11 7.11 1.83
N ILE A 79 15.55 6.33 0.90
CA ILE A 79 15.75 4.88 0.86
C ILE A 79 17.24 4.53 0.74
N ARG A 80 17.98 5.24 -0.10
CA ARG A 80 19.44 5.06 -0.26
C ARG A 80 20.17 5.30 1.06
N ILE A 81 19.84 6.38 1.77
CA ILE A 81 20.41 6.70 3.08
C ILE A 81 20.08 5.61 4.10
N VAL A 82 18.81 5.17 4.17
CA VAL A 82 18.35 4.11 5.09
C VAL A 82 19.07 2.78 4.85
N ILE A 83 19.36 2.43 3.61
CA ILE A 83 20.08 1.19 3.28
C ILE A 83 21.49 1.20 3.86
N VAL A 84 22.16 2.35 3.85
CA VAL A 84 23.53 2.50 4.37
C VAL A 84 23.53 2.60 5.90
N THR A 85 22.68 3.46 6.45
CA THR A 85 22.68 3.81 7.88
C THR A 85 21.95 2.79 8.76
N GLY A 86 21.02 2.01 8.20
CA GLY A 86 20.35 0.94 8.91
C GLY A 86 19.69 1.40 10.21
N ARG A 87 20.06 0.75 11.32
CA ARG A 87 19.49 1.02 12.65
C ARG A 87 19.84 2.40 13.19
N ASP A 88 20.97 2.98 12.80
CA ASP A 88 21.38 4.30 13.27
C ASP A 88 20.44 5.40 12.77
N PHE A 89 19.67 5.15 11.71
CA PHE A 89 18.68 6.08 11.18
C PHE A 89 17.44 6.27 12.07
N ARG A 90 17.37 5.60 13.24
CA ARG A 90 16.19 5.55 14.11
C ARG A 90 15.64 6.92 14.47
N GLU A 91 16.48 7.81 14.96
CA GLU A 91 16.04 9.13 15.43
C GLU A 91 15.47 9.96 14.27
N MET A 92 16.15 9.95 13.13
CA MET A 92 15.67 10.63 11.92
C MET A 92 14.36 10.03 11.41
N ALA A 93 14.23 8.70 11.41
CA ALA A 93 12.98 8.04 11.03
C ALA A 93 11.82 8.45 11.94
N ASN A 94 12.03 8.47 13.26
CA ASN A 94 10.99 8.86 14.23
C ASN A 94 10.45 10.27 13.97
N VAL A 95 11.32 11.21 13.58
CA VAL A 95 10.90 12.58 13.23
C VAL A 95 10.15 12.61 11.89
N LEU A 96 10.56 11.81 10.91
CA LEU A 96 9.96 11.81 9.56
C LEU A 96 8.68 10.96 9.44
N LEU A 97 8.42 10.03 10.37
CA LEU A 97 7.27 9.13 10.35
C LEU A 97 5.93 9.84 10.06
N PRO A 98 5.59 10.99 10.71
CA PRO A 98 4.34 11.69 10.43
C PRO A 98 4.21 12.14 8.97
N SER A 99 5.28 12.68 8.37
CA SER A 99 5.29 13.13 6.97
C SER A 99 5.21 11.94 6.00
N ILE A 100 5.96 10.87 6.27
CA ILE A 100 5.99 9.67 5.43
C ILE A 100 4.62 8.98 5.44
N ILE A 101 4.06 8.72 6.62
CA ILE A 101 2.72 8.14 6.75
C ILE A 101 1.68 9.11 6.17
N GLY A 102 1.87 10.43 6.34
CA GLY A 102 1.00 11.47 5.79
C GLY A 102 0.81 11.40 4.26
N THR A 103 1.77 10.84 3.53
CA THR A 103 1.64 10.64 2.07
C THR A 103 0.43 9.78 1.70
N SER A 104 0.00 8.85 2.56
CA SER A 104 -1.18 7.97 2.34
C SER A 104 -2.47 8.75 2.15
N LYS A 105 -2.53 9.97 2.70
CA LYS A 105 -3.70 10.84 2.66
C LYS A 105 -3.92 11.47 1.28
N ASN A 106 -2.90 11.44 0.43
CA ASN A 106 -2.98 12.01 -0.91
C ASN A 106 -3.85 11.15 -1.84
N THR A 107 -4.63 11.80 -2.70
CA THR A 107 -5.46 11.12 -3.72
C THR A 107 -4.64 10.54 -4.87
N SER A 108 -3.44 11.06 -5.12
CA SER A 108 -2.52 10.58 -6.15
C SER A 108 -1.71 9.37 -5.67
N ALA A 109 -1.78 8.27 -6.43
CA ALA A 109 -0.92 7.11 -6.23
C ALA A 109 0.57 7.45 -6.40
N ALA A 110 0.89 8.45 -7.23
CA ALA A 110 2.27 8.90 -7.46
C ALA A 110 2.92 9.54 -6.22
N ILE A 111 2.14 9.95 -5.22
CA ILE A 111 2.63 10.42 -3.91
C ILE A 111 2.54 9.30 -2.86
N ARG A 112 1.43 8.56 -2.84
CA ARG A 112 1.24 7.46 -1.88
C ARG A 112 2.28 6.36 -2.01
N HIS A 113 2.55 5.91 -3.25
CA HIS A 113 3.42 4.74 -3.46
C HIS A 113 4.87 4.98 -3.06
N PRO A 114 5.51 6.13 -3.39
CA PRO A 114 6.85 6.43 -2.89
C PRO A 114 6.94 6.48 -1.36
N GLY A 115 5.97 7.12 -0.68
CA GLY A 115 5.95 7.18 0.78
C GLY A 115 5.76 5.80 1.42
N ALA A 116 4.83 4.99 0.90
CA ALA A 116 4.66 3.60 1.34
C ALA A 116 5.93 2.76 1.13
N LYS A 117 6.62 2.92 -0.02
CA LYS A 117 7.88 2.23 -0.30
C LYS A 117 8.99 2.61 0.67
N LEU A 118 9.13 3.90 1.00
CA LEU A 118 10.08 4.38 2.00
C LEU A 118 9.73 3.81 3.37
N LEU A 119 8.46 3.85 3.78
CA LEU A 119 8.02 3.30 5.06
C LEU A 119 8.31 1.79 5.16
N SER A 120 8.04 1.02 4.11
CA SER A 120 8.40 -0.41 4.06
C SER A 120 9.89 -0.64 4.26
N LYS A 121 10.75 0.22 3.69
CA LYS A 121 12.21 0.10 3.89
C LYS A 121 12.63 0.50 5.30
N LEU A 122 12.00 1.50 5.91
CA LEU A 122 12.19 1.84 7.32
C LEU A 122 11.81 0.67 8.23
N SER A 123 10.65 0.05 7.97
CA SER A 123 10.17 -1.14 8.69
C SER A 123 11.14 -2.31 8.56
N GLU A 124 11.86 -2.43 7.45
CA GLU A 124 12.86 -3.48 7.26
C GLU A 124 14.16 -3.22 8.04
N LYS A 125 14.62 -1.95 8.14
CA LYS A 125 16.00 -1.63 8.53
C LYS A 125 16.19 -0.88 9.86
N VAL A 126 15.24 -0.05 10.29
CA VAL A 126 15.53 1.07 11.21
C VAL A 126 15.08 0.85 12.65
N ARG A 127 14.10 -0.02 12.90
CA ARG A 127 13.54 -0.28 14.25
C ARG A 127 13.06 1.02 14.92
N TYR A 128 12.20 1.76 14.23
CA TYR A 128 11.61 3.01 14.71
C TYR A 128 10.62 2.78 15.87
N ASP A 129 10.18 3.84 16.53
CA ASP A 129 9.28 3.79 17.68
C ASP A 129 7.83 3.49 17.24
N LEU A 130 7.26 2.37 17.72
CA LEU A 130 5.89 1.96 17.36
C LEU A 130 4.81 2.74 18.13
N ALA A 131 5.12 3.35 19.27
CA ALA A 131 4.18 4.25 19.96
C ALA A 131 3.89 5.51 19.13
N ILE A 132 4.89 6.02 18.39
CA ILE A 132 4.67 7.11 17.41
C ILE A 132 3.68 6.66 16.33
N VAL A 133 3.88 5.46 15.78
CA VAL A 133 3.00 4.90 14.75
C VAL A 133 1.59 4.67 15.29
N ARG A 134 1.45 4.14 16.50
CA ARG A 134 0.17 3.99 17.19
C ARG A 134 -0.55 5.33 17.34
N LYS A 135 0.14 6.37 17.82
CA LYS A 135 -0.45 7.71 17.95
C LYS A 135 -0.96 8.25 16.62
N ILE A 136 -0.24 8.00 15.53
CA ILE A 136 -0.70 8.39 14.18
C ILE A 136 -1.93 7.56 13.77
N TYR A 137 -1.95 6.26 14.08
CA TYR A 137 -3.05 5.35 13.78
C TYR A 137 -4.35 5.74 14.50
N GLU A 138 -4.29 6.03 15.80
CA GLU A 138 -5.44 6.45 16.61
C GLU A 138 -6.10 7.73 16.07
N ASN A 139 -5.29 8.63 15.51
CA ASN A 139 -5.76 9.89 14.91
C ASN A 139 -6.08 9.77 13.41
N ALA A 140 -5.97 8.58 12.83
CA ALA A 140 -6.17 8.39 11.39
C ALA A 140 -7.66 8.37 11.03
N MET A 141 -8.15 9.45 10.43
CA MET A 141 -9.53 9.54 9.91
C MET A 141 -9.76 8.74 8.61
N GLN A 142 -8.69 8.33 7.93
CA GLN A 142 -8.76 7.78 6.58
C GLN A 142 -8.36 6.30 6.56
N ALA A 143 -9.23 5.46 6.01
CA ALA A 143 -9.01 4.01 5.89
C ALA A 143 -7.66 3.64 5.27
N LYS A 144 -7.21 4.39 4.27
CA LYS A 144 -5.94 4.14 3.56
C LYS A 144 -4.73 4.26 4.49
N THR A 145 -4.75 5.20 5.43
CA THR A 145 -3.70 5.38 6.43
C THR A 145 -3.68 4.22 7.42
N CYS A 146 -4.85 3.82 7.92
CA CYS A 146 -4.97 2.67 8.81
C CYS A 146 -4.46 1.38 8.14
N VAL A 147 -4.88 1.13 6.89
CA VAL A 147 -4.39 -0.04 6.13
C VAL A 147 -2.89 0.02 5.94
N LEU A 148 -2.32 1.17 5.53
CA LEU A 148 -0.87 1.31 5.35
C LEU A 148 -0.12 0.93 6.63
N ILE A 149 -0.53 1.45 7.79
CA ILE A 149 0.11 1.17 9.08
C ILE A 149 0.01 -0.32 9.44
N LEU A 150 -1.17 -0.92 9.31
CA LEU A 150 -1.35 -2.36 9.57
C LEU A 150 -0.50 -3.22 8.64
N GLU A 151 -0.36 -2.83 7.37
CA GLU A 151 0.56 -3.50 6.43
C GLU A 151 2.03 -3.38 6.87
N GLN A 152 2.44 -2.27 7.48
CA GLN A 152 3.79 -2.14 8.02
C GLN A 152 4.04 -3.08 9.19
N LEU A 153 3.06 -3.31 10.07
CA LEU A 153 3.20 -4.28 11.16
C LEU A 153 3.50 -5.69 10.63
N ARG A 154 2.96 -6.05 9.45
CA ARG A 154 3.30 -7.32 8.80
C ARG A 154 4.77 -7.39 8.39
N ILE A 155 5.36 -6.27 7.95
CA ILE A 155 6.78 -6.17 7.60
C ILE A 155 7.62 -6.24 8.87
N VAL A 156 7.22 -5.52 9.92
CA VAL A 156 7.85 -5.58 11.25
C VAL A 156 7.94 -7.02 11.74
N PHE A 157 6.85 -7.79 11.69
CA PHE A 157 6.88 -9.21 12.10
C PHE A 157 7.73 -10.13 11.22
N VAL A 158 8.13 -9.71 10.02
CA VAL A 158 9.05 -10.50 9.18
C VAL A 158 10.50 -10.19 9.54
N TYR A 159 10.82 -8.93 9.81
CA TYR A 159 12.22 -8.50 9.91
C TYR A 159 12.70 -8.26 11.34
N TRP A 160 11.82 -7.92 12.27
CA TRP A 160 12.19 -7.63 13.66
C TRP A 160 12.21 -8.94 14.45
N SER A 161 13.13 -9.04 15.41
CA SER A 161 13.22 -10.15 16.38
C SER A 161 12.12 -10.07 17.44
N ASP A 162 11.92 -11.14 18.21
CA ASP A 162 10.86 -11.20 19.22
C ASP A 162 11.11 -10.12 20.28
N GLU A 163 12.37 -10.00 20.71
CA GLU A 163 12.87 -9.05 21.69
C GLU A 163 12.68 -7.59 21.24
N GLU A 164 12.72 -7.34 19.92
CA GLU A 164 12.49 -6.01 19.36
C GLU A 164 11.00 -5.64 19.29
N VAL A 165 10.12 -6.63 19.21
CA VAL A 165 8.66 -6.42 19.04
C VAL A 165 7.94 -6.45 20.39
N LEU A 166 8.37 -7.31 21.32
CA LEU A 166 7.76 -7.50 22.64
C LEU A 166 7.54 -6.19 23.42
N PRO A 167 8.46 -5.20 23.43
CA PRO A 167 8.21 -3.92 24.12
C PRO A 167 7.01 -3.14 23.61
N TRP A 168 6.52 -3.47 22.41
CA TRP A 168 5.44 -2.78 21.72
C TRP A 168 4.17 -3.63 21.63
N ASP A 169 4.09 -4.76 22.34
CA ASP A 169 3.00 -5.72 22.20
C ASP A 169 1.63 -5.07 22.47
N SER A 170 1.51 -4.27 23.54
CA SER A 170 0.31 -3.54 23.89
C SER A 170 -0.08 -2.54 22.81
N ASP A 171 0.88 -1.82 22.22
CA ASP A 171 0.60 -0.82 21.18
C ASP A 171 0.13 -1.49 19.89
N ILE A 172 0.76 -2.61 19.53
CA ILE A 172 0.42 -3.43 18.37
C ILE A 172 -0.99 -4.01 18.52
N LEU A 173 -1.28 -4.64 19.67
CA LEU A 173 -2.58 -5.24 19.92
C LEU A 173 -3.69 -4.18 19.99
N GLU A 174 -3.40 -2.98 20.50
CA GLU A 174 -4.36 -1.88 20.49
C GLU A 174 -4.66 -1.40 19.06
N MET A 175 -3.65 -1.22 18.21
CA MET A 175 -3.87 -0.90 16.79
C MET A 175 -4.70 -1.98 16.08
N VAL A 176 -4.42 -3.25 16.36
CA VAL A 176 -5.19 -4.38 15.82
C VAL A 176 -6.64 -4.34 16.32
N ARG A 177 -6.86 -4.14 17.62
CA ARG A 177 -8.21 -4.05 18.22
C ARG A 177 -9.02 -2.92 17.60
N LEU A 178 -8.43 -1.74 17.46
CA LEU A 178 -9.05 -0.60 16.79
C LEU A 178 -9.35 -0.91 15.31
N GLY A 179 -8.43 -1.59 14.62
CA GLY A 179 -8.62 -2.01 13.23
C GLY A 179 -9.72 -3.04 13.02
N LEU A 180 -9.84 -4.04 13.91
CA LEU A 180 -10.90 -5.06 13.90
C LEU A 180 -12.28 -4.45 14.07
N ASN A 181 -12.38 -3.39 14.87
CA ASN A 181 -13.61 -2.62 15.11
C ASN A 181 -13.80 -1.45 14.13
N GLY A 182 -12.91 -1.30 13.15
CA GLY A 182 -12.95 -0.21 12.18
C GLY A 182 -14.17 -0.28 11.26
N GLN A 183 -14.63 0.89 10.78
CA GLN A 183 -15.80 0.99 9.90
C GLN A 183 -15.57 0.35 8.51
N HIS A 184 -14.33 0.39 8.01
CA HIS A 184 -14.02 -0.05 6.66
C HIS A 184 -13.54 -1.50 6.60
N ASN A 185 -14.08 -2.26 5.63
CA ASN A 185 -13.80 -3.69 5.52
C ASN A 185 -12.32 -4.01 5.25
N ASN A 186 -11.64 -3.16 4.47
CA ASN A 186 -10.21 -3.31 4.19
C ASN A 186 -9.34 -3.12 5.45
N VAL A 187 -9.70 -2.20 6.34
CA VAL A 187 -9.03 -2.01 7.64
C VAL A 187 -9.24 -3.25 8.51
N ARG A 188 -10.48 -3.73 8.63
CA ARG A 188 -10.79 -4.95 9.40
C ARG A 188 -10.05 -6.18 8.87
N LYS A 189 -9.96 -6.31 7.54
CA LYS A 189 -9.20 -7.40 6.91
C LYS A 189 -7.70 -7.30 7.22
N ALA A 190 -7.11 -6.11 7.05
CA ALA A 190 -5.71 -5.89 7.37
C ALA A 190 -5.42 -6.18 8.86
N ALA A 191 -6.33 -5.82 9.76
CA ALA A 191 -6.19 -6.11 11.19
C ALA A 191 -6.26 -7.61 11.50
N ARG A 192 -7.16 -8.37 10.85
CA ARG A 192 -7.18 -9.84 10.95
C ARG A 192 -5.88 -10.46 10.44
N ASP A 193 -5.36 -9.99 9.31
CA ASP A 193 -4.08 -10.47 8.76
C ASP A 193 -2.92 -10.24 9.74
N VAL A 194 -2.87 -9.07 10.40
CA VAL A 194 -1.86 -8.75 11.42
C VAL A 194 -2.02 -9.65 12.64
N LEU A 195 -3.26 -9.85 13.13
CA LEU A 195 -3.54 -10.73 14.26
C LEU A 195 -3.14 -12.19 13.97
N CYS A 196 -3.39 -12.70 12.76
CA CYS A 196 -2.96 -14.03 12.35
C CYS A 196 -1.43 -14.18 12.39
N ARG A 197 -0.69 -13.15 11.99
CA ARG A 197 0.78 -13.16 12.06
C ARG A 197 1.27 -13.09 13.50
N PHE A 198 0.67 -12.24 14.32
CA PHE A 198 0.99 -12.12 15.74
C PHE A 198 0.77 -13.46 16.47
N SER A 199 -0.39 -14.08 16.27
CA SER A 199 -0.71 -15.39 16.86
C SER A 199 0.13 -16.55 16.34
N SER A 200 0.69 -16.45 15.14
CA SER A 200 1.64 -17.44 14.63
C SER A 200 3.01 -17.33 15.33
N ARG A 201 3.35 -16.13 15.82
CA ARG A 201 4.62 -15.83 16.47
C ARG A 201 4.57 -16.11 17.99
N TRP A 202 3.45 -15.78 18.64
CA TRP A 202 3.17 -16.05 20.05
C TRP A 202 2.00 -17.03 20.20
N SER A 203 2.25 -18.28 19.80
CA SER A 203 1.23 -19.34 19.71
C SER A 203 0.58 -19.69 21.06
N GLU A 204 1.30 -19.50 22.16
CA GLU A 204 0.83 -19.67 23.52
C GLU A 204 -0.28 -18.69 23.90
N ARG A 205 -0.39 -17.55 23.21
CA ARG A 205 -1.42 -16.53 23.43
C ARG A 205 -2.65 -16.69 22.52
N VAL A 206 -2.71 -17.73 21.68
CA VAL A 206 -3.79 -17.90 20.69
C VAL A 206 -5.19 -17.85 21.31
N ASP A 207 -5.36 -18.40 22.52
CA ASP A 207 -6.66 -18.35 23.22
C ASP A 207 -7.06 -16.92 23.60
N GLU A 208 -6.13 -16.12 24.14
CA GLU A 208 -6.35 -14.70 24.46
C GLU A 208 -6.70 -13.91 23.20
N LEU A 209 -5.92 -14.09 22.14
CA LEU A 209 -6.07 -13.38 20.86
C LEU A 209 -7.39 -13.74 20.15
N ARG A 210 -7.90 -14.96 20.34
CA ARG A 210 -9.23 -15.34 19.82
C ARG A 210 -10.33 -14.49 20.45
N GLU A 211 -10.26 -14.21 21.75
CA GLU A 211 -11.30 -13.45 22.46
C GLU A 211 -11.36 -11.98 22.02
N MET A 212 -10.32 -11.46 21.36
CA MET A 212 -10.35 -10.12 20.75
C MET A 212 -11.30 -10.03 19.53
N LEU A 213 -11.69 -11.17 18.94
CA LEU A 213 -12.50 -11.22 17.73
C LEU A 213 -13.99 -11.37 18.08
N SER A 214 -14.84 -10.57 17.43
CA SER A 214 -16.27 -10.85 17.39
C SER A 214 -16.56 -12.13 16.59
N ASP A 215 -17.71 -12.76 16.77
CA ASP A 215 -18.05 -14.00 16.05
C ASP A 215 -18.06 -13.82 14.52
N GLN A 216 -18.48 -12.65 14.05
CA GLN A 216 -18.38 -12.29 12.64
C GLN A 216 -16.91 -12.21 12.18
N ALA A 217 -16.03 -11.60 12.98
CA ALA A 217 -14.60 -11.52 12.68
C ALA A 217 -13.93 -12.89 12.71
N LYS A 218 -14.30 -13.78 13.64
CA LYS A 218 -13.86 -15.19 13.70
C LYS A 218 -14.23 -15.92 12.41
N ALA A 219 -15.49 -15.83 11.97
CA ALA A 219 -15.94 -16.46 10.73
C ALA A 219 -15.19 -15.97 9.48
N LEU A 220 -14.98 -14.65 9.37
CA LEU A 220 -14.21 -14.05 8.28
C LEU A 220 -12.73 -14.48 8.33
N LEU A 221 -12.13 -14.55 9.52
CA LEU A 221 -10.74 -14.99 9.68
C LEU A 221 -10.55 -16.43 9.21
N VAL A 222 -11.44 -17.35 9.61
CA VAL A 222 -11.41 -18.75 9.16
C VAL A 222 -11.55 -18.84 7.64
N GLN A 223 -12.35 -17.96 7.02
CA GLN A 223 -12.49 -17.91 5.57
C GLN A 223 -11.22 -17.41 4.87
N GLU A 224 -10.58 -16.38 5.41
CA GLU A 224 -9.48 -15.66 4.77
C GLU A 224 -8.11 -16.31 5.03
N GLN A 225 -7.93 -16.92 6.20
CA GLN A 225 -6.66 -17.43 6.73
C GLN A 225 -6.85 -18.82 7.34
N ARG A 226 -7.47 -19.74 6.58
CA ARG A 226 -7.89 -21.07 7.04
C ARG A 226 -6.77 -21.89 7.69
N ASP A 227 -5.55 -21.74 7.17
CA ASP A 227 -4.37 -22.52 7.60
C ASP A 227 -3.62 -21.90 8.79
N SER A 228 -4.10 -20.75 9.31
CA SER A 228 -3.46 -20.11 10.47
C SER A 228 -3.76 -20.86 11.77
N SER A 229 -2.82 -20.81 12.72
CA SER A 229 -2.99 -21.36 14.08
C SER A 229 -4.23 -20.80 14.77
N LEU A 230 -4.50 -19.51 14.59
CA LEU A 230 -5.67 -18.83 15.11
C LEU A 230 -6.97 -19.32 14.49
N ALA A 231 -7.01 -19.56 13.17
CA ALA A 231 -8.17 -20.18 12.53
C ALA A 231 -8.40 -21.60 13.07
N ALA A 232 -7.35 -22.41 13.21
CA ALA A 232 -7.47 -23.76 13.78
C ALA A 232 -8.04 -23.74 15.21
N ALA A 233 -7.58 -22.82 16.06
CA ALA A 233 -8.09 -22.66 17.41
C ALA A 233 -9.55 -22.16 17.46
N ILE A 234 -9.94 -21.29 16.53
CA ILE A 234 -11.34 -20.86 16.35
C ILE A 234 -12.20 -22.06 15.95
N MET A 235 -11.80 -22.82 14.93
CA MET A 235 -12.57 -23.98 14.44
C MET A 235 -12.74 -25.05 15.52
N LYS A 236 -11.74 -25.25 16.39
CA LYS A 236 -11.80 -26.20 17.50
C LYS A 236 -12.82 -25.79 18.58
N LYS A 237 -12.91 -24.50 18.92
CA LYS A 237 -13.84 -24.01 19.97
C LYS A 237 -15.21 -23.59 19.45
N HIS A 238 -15.31 -23.24 18.17
CA HIS A 238 -16.53 -22.76 17.52
C HIS A 238 -16.86 -23.56 16.25
N PRO A 239 -17.11 -24.88 16.34
CA PRO A 239 -17.42 -25.71 15.18
C PRO A 239 -18.68 -25.24 14.44
N GLU A 240 -19.62 -24.61 15.14
CA GLU A 240 -20.85 -24.04 14.57
C GLU A 240 -20.60 -22.95 13.52
N LEU A 241 -19.50 -22.19 13.65
CA LEU A 241 -19.12 -21.17 12.68
C LEU A 241 -18.66 -21.81 11.37
N VAL A 242 -17.94 -22.94 11.45
CA VAL A 242 -17.48 -23.71 10.29
C VAL A 242 -18.68 -24.28 9.53
N THR A 243 -19.61 -24.93 10.24
CA THR A 243 -20.82 -25.49 9.63
C THR A 243 -21.66 -24.41 8.91
N LYS A 244 -21.81 -23.23 9.52
CA LYS A 244 -22.48 -22.08 8.90
C LYS A 244 -21.76 -21.60 7.64
N LEU A 245 -20.42 -21.51 7.68
CA LEU A 245 -19.62 -21.07 6.54
C LEU A 245 -19.71 -22.04 5.35
N GLU A 246 -19.69 -23.33 5.62
CA GLU A 246 -19.84 -24.40 4.62
C GLU A 246 -21.26 -24.44 4.03
N ALA A 247 -22.29 -24.22 4.85
CA ALA A 247 -23.66 -24.08 4.37
C ALA A 247 -23.83 -22.86 3.45
N LEU A 248 -23.27 -21.70 3.83
CA LEU A 248 -23.28 -20.49 2.99
C LEU A 248 -22.51 -20.68 1.68
N SER A 249 -21.40 -21.40 1.71
CA SER A 249 -20.59 -21.70 0.52
C SER A 249 -21.32 -22.64 -0.45
N ARG A 250 -21.98 -23.69 0.07
CA ARG A 250 -22.83 -24.58 -0.73
C ARG A 250 -24.02 -23.84 -1.36
N ASN A 251 -24.63 -22.93 -0.63
CA ASN A 251 -25.74 -22.11 -1.12
C ASN A 251 -25.30 -21.11 -2.21
N ARG A 252 -24.09 -20.55 -2.13
CA ARG A 252 -23.55 -19.72 -3.23
C ARG A 252 -23.24 -20.54 -4.47
N ALA A 253 -22.70 -21.75 -4.31
CA ALA A 253 -22.40 -22.65 -5.42
C ALA A 253 -23.69 -23.09 -6.15
N SER A 254 -24.75 -23.40 -5.41
CA SER A 254 -26.06 -23.76 -6.01
C SER A 254 -26.70 -22.58 -6.73
N PHE A 255 -26.59 -21.35 -6.21
CA PHE A 255 -27.08 -20.14 -6.89
C PHE A 255 -26.28 -19.79 -8.16
N ALA A 256 -24.97 -20.00 -8.14
CA ALA A 256 -24.12 -19.83 -9.33
C ALA A 256 -24.47 -20.87 -10.41
N GLN A 257 -24.72 -22.11 -10.01
CA GLN A 257 -25.18 -23.17 -10.91
C GLN A 257 -26.59 -22.89 -11.47
N SER A 258 -27.51 -22.33 -10.67
CA SER A 258 -28.85 -21.98 -11.16
C SER A 258 -28.81 -20.86 -12.22
N ARG A 259 -27.97 -19.83 -12.02
CA ARG A 259 -27.76 -18.76 -13.02
C ARG A 259 -27.11 -19.28 -14.31
N PHE A 260 -26.19 -20.25 -14.21
CA PHE A 260 -25.60 -20.89 -15.37
C PHE A 260 -26.64 -21.72 -16.16
N ARG A 261 -27.51 -22.46 -15.45
CA ARG A 261 -28.61 -23.22 -16.07
C ARG A 261 -29.67 -22.31 -16.69
N LEU A 262 -29.97 -21.17 -16.08
CA LEU A 262 -30.90 -20.18 -16.63
C LEU A 262 -30.36 -19.56 -17.92
N ARG A 263 -29.06 -19.24 -17.99
CA ARG A 263 -28.43 -18.77 -19.25
C ARG A 263 -28.45 -19.82 -20.36
N LYS A 264 -28.27 -21.10 -20.01
CA LYS A 264 -28.35 -22.21 -20.97
C LYS A 264 -29.80 -22.47 -21.46
N SER A 265 -30.80 -22.14 -20.63
CA SER A 265 -32.22 -22.22 -21.00
C SER A 265 -32.65 -21.11 -21.95
N VAL A 266 -32.11 -19.88 -21.81
CA VAL A 266 -32.46 -18.74 -22.68
C VAL A 266 -31.89 -18.89 -24.09
N GLN A 267 -30.79 -19.63 -24.27
CA GLN A 267 -30.25 -19.98 -25.60
C GLN A 267 -30.99 -21.13 -26.30
N ASN A 268 -31.87 -21.87 -25.61
CA ASN A 268 -32.60 -23.01 -26.19
C ASN A 268 -34.06 -22.68 -26.57
N THR A 269 -34.49 -21.42 -26.46
CA THR A 269 -35.73 -20.93 -27.06
C THR A 269 -35.42 -20.17 -28.35
N GLU A 270 -34.93 -20.90 -29.35
CA GLU A 270 -35.09 -20.49 -30.75
C GLU A 270 -36.58 -20.65 -31.11
N ILE A 271 -37.23 -19.51 -31.35
CA ILE A 271 -38.60 -19.46 -31.84
C ILE A 271 -38.58 -20.00 -33.28
N HIS A 272 -39.16 -21.18 -33.47
CA HIS A 272 -39.40 -21.77 -34.76
C HIS A 272 -40.55 -20.99 -35.45
N MET A 273 -40.23 -20.15 -36.44
CA MET A 273 -41.21 -19.68 -37.41
C MET A 273 -40.94 -20.35 -38.76
N SER A 274 -41.96 -21.02 -39.27
CA SER A 274 -41.95 -21.82 -40.49
C SER A 274 -42.20 -20.97 -41.74
N ALA A 275 -41.30 -21.10 -42.72
CA ALA A 275 -41.43 -21.08 -44.19
C ALA A 275 -42.35 -20.08 -44.95
N THR A 276 -41.69 -19.14 -45.65
CA THR A 276 -41.72 -18.67 -47.08
C THR A 276 -42.93 -18.91 -48.01
N PRO A 277 -43.19 -18.04 -49.02
CA PRO A 277 -42.50 -18.18 -50.33
C PRO A 277 -42.18 -16.89 -51.11
N SER A 278 -41.36 -17.10 -52.15
CA SER A 278 -40.66 -16.19 -53.07
C SER A 278 -41.43 -15.81 -54.36
N LEU A 279 -41.11 -14.63 -54.90
CA LEU A 279 -41.32 -14.11 -56.27
C LEU A 279 -40.14 -13.14 -56.53
N GLN A 280 -39.52 -12.93 -57.69
CA GLN A 280 -39.41 -13.53 -59.01
C GLN A 280 -38.30 -12.70 -59.72
N LEU A 281 -37.59 -13.25 -60.71
CA LEU A 281 -36.55 -12.54 -61.48
C LEU A 281 -37.08 -11.29 -62.20
N GLU A 282 -36.25 -10.25 -62.35
CA GLU A 282 -36.12 -9.57 -63.65
C GLU A 282 -34.73 -8.91 -63.85
N GLN A 283 -34.30 -8.93 -65.10
CA GLN A 283 -32.96 -8.71 -65.64
C GLN A 283 -32.67 -7.23 -65.96
N GLN A 284 -31.37 -6.89 -66.05
CA GLN A 284 -30.66 -6.02 -67.02
C GLN A 284 -29.57 -5.20 -66.31
N GLU A 285 -28.27 -5.47 -66.57
CA GLU A 285 -27.45 -4.83 -67.64
C GLU A 285 -27.35 -3.30 -67.41
N VAL A 286 -26.20 -2.60 -67.41
CA VAL A 286 -24.92 -2.81 -68.07
C VAL A 286 -23.99 -1.63 -67.70
N LEU A 287 -22.66 -1.82 -67.76
CA LEU A 287 -21.58 -0.80 -67.90
C LEU A 287 -21.39 0.24 -66.75
N GLU A 288 -20.21 0.79 -66.44
CA GLU A 288 -18.85 0.72 -66.98
C GLU A 288 -17.84 1.24 -65.94
N GLN A 289 -16.58 1.12 -66.29
CA GLN A 289 -15.36 1.23 -65.51
C GLN A 289 -14.90 2.68 -65.20
N LYS A 290 -14.50 2.89 -63.92
CA LYS A 290 -13.18 3.44 -63.49
C LYS A 290 -12.89 4.95 -63.78
N PRO A 291 -11.73 5.52 -63.38
CA PRO A 291 -11.62 6.37 -62.19
C PRO A 291 -11.01 7.77 -62.49
N SER A 292 -10.55 8.45 -61.42
CA SER A 292 -9.61 9.59 -61.38
C SER A 292 -10.29 10.95 -61.64
N SER A 293 -9.88 12.10 -61.13
CA SER A 293 -8.83 12.55 -60.20
C SER A 293 -9.04 14.07 -60.00
N SER A 294 -8.12 14.72 -59.27
CA SER A 294 -7.93 16.17 -59.06
C SER A 294 -8.79 16.75 -57.92
N GLY A 295 -8.21 17.30 -56.85
CA GLY A 295 -7.18 18.35 -56.83
C GLY A 295 -7.92 19.70 -56.83
N ARG A 296 -7.76 20.64 -55.90
CA ARG A 296 -6.54 21.25 -55.36
C ARG A 296 -6.97 22.34 -54.36
N LYS A 297 -6.13 22.60 -53.33
CA LYS A 297 -5.58 23.91 -52.85
C LYS A 297 -6.53 25.14 -52.75
N ARG A 298 -6.38 26.13 -51.86
CA ARG A 298 -5.42 26.57 -50.81
C ARG A 298 -5.99 27.91 -50.26
N ARG A 299 -5.44 28.36 -49.12
CA ARG A 299 -5.09 29.74 -48.67
C ARG A 299 -5.67 29.99 -47.27
N GLU A 300 -4.86 30.14 -46.21
CA GLU A 300 -3.89 31.20 -45.86
C GLU A 300 -4.50 32.61 -45.71
N ASP A 301 -4.37 33.08 -44.46
CA ASP A 301 -4.15 34.42 -43.91
C ASP A 301 -5.24 35.51 -44.00
N GLN A 302 -5.81 35.84 -42.82
CA GLN A 302 -5.67 37.14 -42.16
C GLN A 302 -6.02 37.03 -40.67
#